data_AF-A0A979GAH9-F1
#
_entry.id   AF-A0A979GAH9-F1
#
_cell.length_a   1.000
_cell.length_b   1.000
_cell.length_c   1.000
_cell.angle_alpha   90.00
_cell.angle_beta   90.00
_cell.angle_gamma   90.00
#
_symmetry.space_group_name_H-M   'P 1'
#
loop_
_entity.id
_entity.type
_entity.pdbx_description
1 polymer ?
#
loop_
_entity_poly.entity_id
_entity_poly.type
_entity_poly.pdbx_seq_one_letter_code
_entity_poly.pdbx_strand_id
1 'polypeptide(L)'
;MNWEEIVERHAKDYKDYLNGYKQSQEQLKADKDMLLQHMKCKEETLPDNLKDKLARDKDASQQEWGMYGNKFKNMRVAHQREVDKYFRSQQLSQEISTAQEKKPERGAGRN
;
A
#
# COMPACT_ATOMS: atom_id res chain seq x y z
N MET A 1 -10.58 -16.50 4.93
CA MET A 1 -10.43 -15.44 3.93
C MET A 1 -10.26 -16.10 2.59
N ASN A 2 -11.12 -15.80 1.64
CA ASN A 2 -11.06 -16.33 0.28
C ASN A 2 -10.26 -15.37 -0.64
N TRP A 3 -10.04 -15.78 -1.88
CA TRP A 3 -9.30 -14.98 -2.85
C TRP A 3 -10.00 -13.65 -3.19
N GLU A 4 -11.32 -13.67 -3.32
CA GLU A 4 -12.14 -12.49 -3.67
C GLU A 4 -12.03 -11.40 -2.60
N GLU A 5 -12.14 -11.78 -1.32
CA GLU A 5 -11.99 -10.88 -0.17
C GLU A 5 -10.60 -10.21 -0.13
N ILE A 6 -9.54 -10.94 -0.54
CA ILE A 6 -8.18 -10.39 -0.61
C ILE A 6 -8.11 -9.34 -1.72
N VAL A 7 -8.62 -9.67 -2.92
CA VAL A 7 -8.62 -8.76 -4.07
C VAL A 7 -9.43 -7.50 -3.78
N GLU A 8 -10.62 -7.63 -3.20
CA GLU A 8 -11.48 -6.49 -2.83
C GLU A 8 -10.80 -5.58 -1.80
N ARG A 9 -10.16 -6.17 -0.78
CA ARG A 9 -9.40 -5.40 0.21
C ARG A 9 -8.24 -4.66 -0.44
N HIS A 10 -7.46 -5.32 -1.30
CA HIS A 10 -6.31 -4.70 -1.97
C HIS A 10 -6.75 -3.55 -2.88
N ALA A 11 -7.85 -3.73 -3.61
CA ALA A 11 -8.44 -2.69 -4.43
C ALA A 11 -8.90 -1.48 -3.59
N LYS A 12 -9.53 -1.74 -2.44
CA LYS A 12 -9.92 -0.68 -1.49
C LYS A 12 -8.71 0.06 -0.95
N ASP A 13 -7.69 -0.64 -0.46
CA ASP A 13 -6.47 -0.02 0.07
C ASP A 13 -5.77 0.84 -0.98
N TYR A 14 -5.72 0.36 -2.23
CA TYR A 14 -5.16 1.13 -3.34
C TYR A 14 -5.98 2.39 -3.63
N LYS A 15 -7.32 2.29 -3.63
CA LYS A 15 -8.20 3.45 -3.78
C LYS A 15 -8.01 4.47 -2.66
N ASP A 16 -7.89 4.00 -1.41
CA ASP A 16 -7.66 4.85 -0.24
C ASP A 16 -6.29 5.54 -0.34
N TYR A 17 -5.26 4.82 -0.79
CA TYR A 17 -3.96 5.40 -1.09
C TYR A 17 -4.04 6.49 -2.17
N LEU A 18 -4.74 6.25 -3.29
CA LEU A 18 -4.90 7.24 -4.36
C LEU A 18 -5.63 8.50 -3.87
N ASN A 19 -6.66 8.33 -3.03
CA ASN A 19 -7.37 9.43 -2.41
C ASN A 19 -6.43 10.24 -1.50
N GLY A 20 -5.64 9.57 -0.65
CA GLY A 20 -4.67 10.22 0.23
C GLY A 20 -3.55 10.93 -0.54
N TYR A 21 -3.05 10.35 -1.64
CA TYR A 21 -2.09 11.00 -2.53
C TYR A 21 -2.66 12.28 -3.13
N LYS A 22 -3.90 12.23 -3.63
CA LYS A 22 -4.59 13.41 -4.17
C LYS A 22 -4.74 14.51 -3.11
N GLN A 23 -5.21 14.15 -1.91
CA GLN A 23 -5.34 15.09 -0.80
C GLN A 23 -3.98 15.70 -0.40
N SER A 24 -2.90 14.93 -0.40
CA SER A 24 -1.57 15.46 -0.11
C SER A 24 -1.11 16.47 -1.17
N GLN A 25 -1.43 16.26 -2.45
CA GLN A 25 -1.12 17.23 -3.52
C GLN A 25 -1.96 18.51 -3.37
N GLU A 26 -3.25 18.36 -3.04
CA GLU A 26 -4.14 19.49 -2.78
C GLU A 26 -3.65 20.31 -1.58
N GLN A 27 -3.22 19.67 -0.50
CA GLN A 27 -2.66 20.34 0.67
C GLN A 27 -1.36 21.08 0.35
N LEU A 28 -0.42 20.45 -0.36
CA LEU A 28 0.83 21.12 -0.77
C LEU A 28 0.56 22.36 -1.61
N LYS A 29 -0.41 22.27 -2.53
CA LYS A 29 -0.81 23.41 -3.35
C LYS A 29 -1.42 24.52 -2.48
N ALA A 30 -2.34 24.18 -1.59
CA ALA A 30 -2.96 25.13 -0.68
C ALA A 30 -1.92 25.82 0.23
N ASP A 31 -0.97 25.08 0.78
CA ASP A 31 0.11 25.61 1.62
C ASP A 31 1.00 26.58 0.85
N LYS A 32 1.35 26.24 -0.39
CA LYS A 32 2.08 27.13 -1.29
C LYS A 32 1.28 28.40 -1.59
N ASP A 33 0.01 28.28 -1.95
CA ASP A 33 -0.84 29.43 -2.29
C ASP A 33 -1.02 30.35 -1.08
N MET A 34 -1.21 29.79 0.13
CA MET A 34 -1.27 30.54 1.38
C MET A 34 0.04 31.29 1.67
N LEU A 35 1.20 30.64 1.46
CA LEU A 35 2.50 31.28 1.64
C LEU A 35 2.67 32.46 0.67
N LEU A 36 2.34 32.28 -0.61
CA LEU A 36 2.43 33.33 -1.62
C LEU A 36 1.50 34.51 -1.31
N GLN A 37 0.27 34.21 -0.87
CA GLN A 37 -0.69 35.23 -0.45
C GLN A 37 -0.20 36.00 0.78
N HIS A 38 0.38 35.31 1.76
CA HIS A 38 0.92 35.94 2.97
C HIS A 38 2.12 36.85 2.65
N MET A 39 3.02 36.38 1.79
CA MET A 39 4.20 37.13 1.36
C MET A 39 3.87 38.23 0.34
N LYS A 40 2.63 38.24 -0.19
CA LYS A 40 2.16 39.18 -1.23
C LYS A 40 3.09 39.24 -2.44
N CYS A 41 3.65 38.10 -2.82
CA CYS A 41 4.64 38.02 -3.88
C CYS A 41 4.36 36.83 -4.81
N LYS A 42 5.03 36.80 -5.96
CA LYS A 42 5.03 35.62 -6.83
C LYS A 42 6.11 34.64 -6.38
N GLU A 43 6.05 33.41 -6.89
CA GLU A 43 6.99 32.35 -6.53
C GLU A 43 8.43 32.70 -6.92
N GLU A 44 8.64 33.37 -8.06
CA GLU A 44 9.98 33.75 -8.53
C GLU A 44 10.63 34.77 -7.59
N THR A 45 9.81 35.58 -6.93
CA THR A 45 10.22 36.65 -6.00
C THR A 45 10.31 36.20 -4.54
N LEU A 46 9.99 34.93 -4.25
CA LEU A 46 10.16 34.40 -2.89
C LEU A 46 11.64 34.43 -2.48
N PRO A 47 11.93 34.78 -1.21
CA PRO A 47 13.22 34.54 -0.58
C PRO A 47 13.68 33.08 -0.74
N ASP A 48 14.97 32.87 -0.96
CA ASP A 48 15.52 31.53 -1.25
C ASP A 48 15.25 30.52 -0.13
N ASN A 49 15.31 30.95 1.13
CA ASN A 49 14.97 30.08 2.26
C ASN A 49 13.53 29.55 2.22
N LEU A 50 12.59 30.32 1.67
CA LEU A 50 11.19 29.90 1.49
C LEU A 50 11.01 29.02 0.25
N LYS A 51 11.76 29.28 -0.83
CA LYS A 51 11.82 28.38 -1.99
C LYS A 51 12.36 27.01 -1.60
N ASP A 52 13.45 26.98 -0.83
CA ASP A 52 14.04 25.76 -0.28
C ASP A 52 13.04 25.01 0.63
N LYS A 53 12.27 25.75 1.42
CA LYS A 53 11.20 25.15 2.23
C LYS A 53 10.15 24.47 1.35
N LEU A 54 9.63 25.16 0.33
CA LEU A 54 8.65 24.59 -0.59
C LEU A 54 9.18 23.35 -1.32
N ALA A 55 10.46 23.37 -1.72
CA ALA A 55 11.12 22.21 -2.33
C ALA A 55 11.18 21.03 -1.36
N ARG A 56 11.61 21.26 -0.11
CA ARG A 56 11.63 20.22 0.94
C ARG A 56 10.24 19.66 1.25
N ASP A 57 9.23 20.52 1.34
CA ASP A 57 7.84 20.10 1.60
C ASP A 57 7.32 19.19 0.47
N LYS A 58 7.62 19.55 -0.78
CA LYS A 58 7.31 18.73 -1.95
C LYS A 58 8.04 17.39 -1.93
N ASP A 59 9.35 17.38 -1.66
CA ASP A 59 10.15 16.15 -1.62
C ASP A 59 9.68 15.23 -0.49
N ALA A 60 9.36 15.78 0.69
CA ALA A 60 8.81 15.03 1.80
C ALA A 60 7.45 14.39 1.45
N SER A 61 6.56 15.12 0.77
CA SER A 61 5.31 14.57 0.28
C SER A 61 5.53 13.44 -0.74
N GLN A 62 6.49 13.59 -1.66
CA GLN A 62 6.81 12.54 -2.63
C GLN A 62 7.44 11.31 -1.97
N GLN A 63 8.29 11.49 -0.96
CA GLN A 63 8.85 10.38 -0.17
C GLN A 63 7.79 9.64 0.64
N GLU A 64 6.73 10.30 1.08
CA GLU A 64 5.67 9.66 1.85
C GLU A 64 4.59 9.03 0.95
N TRP A 65 4.07 9.82 0.01
CA TRP A 65 2.89 9.52 -0.79
C TRP A 65 3.15 9.24 -2.26
N GLY A 66 4.37 9.45 -2.77
CA GLY A 66 4.69 9.17 -4.17
C GLY A 66 4.66 7.68 -4.50
N MET A 67 4.77 7.35 -5.79
CA MET A 67 4.76 5.96 -6.28
C MET A 67 5.89 5.10 -5.70
N TYR A 68 7.02 5.72 -5.33
CA TYR A 68 8.12 5.05 -4.62
C TYR A 68 8.17 5.42 -3.13
N GLY A 69 7.13 6.09 -2.66
CA GLY A 69 7.02 6.57 -1.29
C GLY A 69 6.70 5.45 -0.30
N ASN A 70 6.90 5.78 0.97
CA ASN A 70 6.78 4.84 2.08
C ASN A 70 5.39 4.22 2.16
N LYS A 71 4.32 5.00 1.97
CA LYS A 71 2.95 4.48 2.08
C LYS A 71 2.64 3.45 0.99
N PHE A 72 2.99 3.73 -0.26
CA PHE A 72 2.78 2.79 -1.36
C PHE A 72 3.61 1.53 -1.18
N LYS A 73 4.88 1.68 -0.78
CA LYS A 73 5.76 0.54 -0.48
C LYS A 73 5.20 -0.34 0.62
N ASN A 74 4.75 0.24 1.73
CA ASN A 74 4.21 -0.50 2.86
C ASN A 74 2.92 -1.25 2.48
N MET A 75 2.04 -0.60 1.72
CA MET A 75 0.83 -1.23 1.19
C MET A 75 1.19 -2.44 0.30
N ARG A 76 2.11 -2.27 -0.66
CA ARG A 76 2.55 -3.38 -1.52
C ARG A 76 3.16 -4.55 -0.74
N VAL A 77 3.98 -4.27 0.28
CA VAL A 77 4.56 -5.30 1.13
C VAL A 77 3.48 -6.04 1.92
N ALA A 78 2.48 -5.32 2.44
CA ALA A 78 1.35 -5.93 3.14
C ALA A 78 0.53 -6.83 2.20
N HIS A 79 0.23 -6.33 0.99
CA HIS A 79 -0.49 -7.08 -0.04
C HIS A 79 0.25 -8.35 -0.44
N GLN A 80 1.57 -8.27 -0.67
CA GLN A 80 2.40 -9.43 -1.00
C GLN A 80 2.36 -10.48 0.12
N ARG A 81 2.50 -10.06 1.39
CA ARG A 81 2.45 -10.98 2.54
C ARG A 81 1.10 -11.68 2.65
N GLU A 82 0.00 -10.98 2.36
CA GLU A 82 -1.34 -11.56 2.42
C GLU A 82 -1.54 -12.60 1.30
N VAL A 83 -1.08 -12.29 0.09
CA VAL A 83 -1.06 -13.21 -1.06
C VAL A 83 -0.21 -14.46 -0.76
N ASP A 84 1.01 -14.28 -0.27
CA ASP A 84 1.91 -15.39 0.07
C ASP A 84 1.29 -16.30 1.12
N LYS A 85 0.66 -15.70 2.15
CA LYS A 85 -0.03 -16.44 3.21
C LYS A 85 -1.21 -17.24 2.65
N TYR A 86 -2.00 -16.64 1.78
CA TYR A 86 -3.14 -17.31 1.14
C TYR A 86 -2.69 -18.53 0.34
N PHE A 87 -1.74 -18.36 -0.58
CA PHE A 87 -1.27 -19.46 -1.41
C PHE A 87 -0.55 -20.55 -0.62
N ARG A 88 0.22 -20.19 0.40
CA ARG A 88 0.83 -21.18 1.31
C ARG A 88 -0.23 -22.00 2.06
N SER A 89 -1.32 -21.36 2.49
CA SER A 89 -2.44 -22.06 3.11
C SER A 89 -3.14 -23.00 2.13
N GLN A 90 -3.34 -22.59 0.87
CA GLN A 90 -3.94 -23.45 -0.15
C GLN A 90 -3.08 -24.67 -0.45
N GLN A 91 -1.77 -24.48 -0.61
CA GLN A 91 -0.82 -25.56 -0.82
C GLN A 91 -0.84 -26.57 0.33
N LEU A 92 -0.79 -26.09 1.59
CA LEU A 92 -0.86 -26.96 2.76
C LEU A 92 -2.16 -27.75 2.83
N SER A 93 -3.30 -27.12 2.54
CA SER A 93 -4.59 -27.81 2.49
C SER A 93 -4.61 -28.92 1.44
N GLN A 94 -4.03 -28.68 0.26
CA GLN A 94 -3.91 -29.70 -0.79
C GLN A 94 -3.01 -30.86 -0.36
N GLU A 95 -1.83 -30.57 0.22
CA GLU A 95 -0.90 -31.57 0.74
C GLU A 95 -1.55 -32.45 1.81
N ILE A 96 -2.33 -31.85 2.73
CA ILE A 96 -3.07 -32.58 3.77
C ILE A 96 -4.13 -33.48 3.15
N SER A 97 -4.95 -32.96 2.22
CA SER A 97 -5.98 -33.75 1.54
C SER A 97 -5.38 -34.94 0.81
N THR A 98 -4.30 -34.75 0.05
CA THR A 98 -3.59 -35.84 -0.64
C THR A 98 -2.97 -36.84 0.34
N ALA A 99 -2.48 -36.39 1.50
CA ALA A 99 -1.95 -37.28 2.54
C ALA A 99 -3.05 -38.10 3.24
N GLN A 100 -4.26 -37.56 3.39
CA GLN A 100 -5.43 -38.27 3.93
C GLN A 100 -5.94 -39.34 2.96
N GLU A 101 -6.00 -39.04 1.65
CA GLU A 101 -6.39 -40.00 0.61
C GLU A 101 -5.40 -41.17 0.48
N LYS A 102 -4.12 -40.95 0.82
CA LYS A 102 -3.06 -41.98 0.76
C LYS A 102 -2.96 -42.86 2.00
N LYS A 103 -3.75 -42.67 3.07
CA LYS A 103 -3.78 -43.63 4.18
C LYS A 103 -4.49 -44.90 3.72
N PRO A 104 -3.79 -46.05 3.58
CA PRO A 104 -4.48 -47.30 3.31
C PRO A 104 -5.25 -47.71 4.56
N GLU A 105 -6.47 -48.22 4.36
CA GLU A 105 -7.18 -49.04 5.34
C GLU A 105 -6.26 -50.20 5.78
N ARG A 106 -5.47 -49.99 6.83
CA ARG A 106 -4.81 -51.07 7.55
C ARG A 106 -5.64 -51.37 8.77
N GLY A 107 -6.58 -52.30 8.59
CA GLY A 107 -7.09 -53.14 9.67
C GLY A 107 -8.59 -53.21 9.80
N ALA A 108 -9.22 -54.10 9.04
CA ALA A 108 -10.27 -55.02 9.55
C ALA A 108 -10.61 -56.06 8.46
N GLY A 109 -9.64 -56.94 8.14
CA GLY A 109 -9.89 -58.05 7.24
C GLY A 109 -8.87 -59.17 7.43
N ARG A 110 -9.38 -60.32 7.89
CA ARG A 110 -8.72 -61.63 8.14
C ARG A 110 -8.02 -61.76 9.49
N ASN A 111 -8.23 -62.81 10.29
CA ASN A 111 -9.01 -64.06 10.18
C ASN A 111 -9.36 -64.51 11.60
#